data_AF-A0A2V8GI81-F1
#
_entry.id   AF-A0A2V8GI81-F1
#
_cell.length_a   1.000
_cell.length_b   1.000
_cell.length_c   1.000
_cell.angle_alpha   90.00
_cell.angle_beta   90.00
_cell.angle_gamma   90.00
#
_symmetry.space_group_name_H-M   'P 1'
#
loop_
_entity.id
_entity.type
_entity.pdbx_description
1 polymer ?
#
loop_
_entity_poly.entity_id
_entity_poly.type
_entity_poly.pdbx_seq_one_letter_code
_entity_poly.pdbx_strand_id
1 'polypeptide(L)'
;MAGIAVPTPFLLVAVTGFTIGRSIFSLPVALEHVIIFPMAVVPNLWGVWNMLRLALGAGDRWPIGVHGAVLPLLLIPLGLLLARLFAIDIITPGRLVVFAPFGILVYYLAWKYLVGYFNAVLGIA
;
A
#
# COMPACT_ATOMS: atom_id res chain seq x y z
N MET A 1 3.54 -14.09 11.10
CA MET A 1 3.25 -14.32 9.66
C MET A 1 1.80 -13.99 9.25
N ALA A 2 0.96 -13.38 10.12
CA ALA A 2 -0.40 -12.98 9.72
C ALA A 2 -0.46 -11.85 8.69
N GLY A 3 0.61 -11.07 8.54
CA GLY A 3 0.70 -9.98 7.57
C GLY A 3 0.60 -10.40 6.10
N ILE A 4 0.85 -11.68 5.77
CA ILE A 4 0.63 -12.24 4.43
C ILE A 4 -0.75 -12.90 4.27
N ALA A 5 -1.40 -13.26 5.38
CA ALA A 5 -2.72 -13.91 5.37
C ALA A 5 -3.85 -12.93 5.02
N VAL A 6 -3.63 -11.62 5.20
CA VAL A 6 -4.57 -10.55 4.86
C VAL A 6 -4.55 -10.20 3.36
N PRO A 7 -3.39 -9.97 2.72
CA PRO A 7 -3.32 -9.71 1.28
C PRO A 7 -3.99 -10.79 0.43
N THR A 8 -3.84 -12.08 0.76
CA THR A 8 -4.32 -13.17 -0.09
C THR A 8 -5.85 -13.19 -0.28
N PRO A 9 -6.70 -13.20 0.77
CA PRO A 9 -8.15 -13.10 0.62
C PRO A 9 -8.60 -11.72 0.16
N PHE A 10 -7.90 -10.64 0.56
CA PHE A 10 -8.22 -9.29 0.07
C PHE A 10 -8.05 -9.19 -1.45
N LEU A 11 -7.04 -9.86 -2.02
CA LEU A 11 -6.84 -9.95 -3.47
C LEU A 11 -8.04 -10.61 -4.15
N LEU A 12 -8.52 -11.73 -3.60
CA LEU A 12 -9.67 -12.43 -4.16
C LEU A 12 -10.94 -11.57 -4.14
N VAL A 13 -11.20 -10.87 -3.03
CA VAL A 13 -12.35 -9.96 -2.90
C VAL A 13 -12.21 -8.78 -3.87
N ALA A 14 -11.02 -8.17 -3.98
CA ALA A 14 -10.76 -7.06 -4.89
C ALA A 14 -10.93 -7.46 -6.38
N VAL A 15 -10.39 -8.62 -6.78
CA VAL A 15 -10.55 -9.17 -8.13
C VAL A 15 -12.02 -9.48 -8.42
N THR A 16 -12.75 -10.05 -7.44
CA THR A 16 -14.17 -10.36 -7.60
C THR A 16 -15.01 -9.10 -7.77
N GLY A 17 -14.83 -8.12 -6.89
CA GLY A 17 -15.54 -6.83 -6.97
C GLY A 17 -15.24 -6.09 -8.27
N PHE A 18 -13.98 -6.10 -8.72
CA PHE A 18 -13.62 -5.55 -10.02
C PHE A 18 -14.32 -6.29 -11.17
N THR A 19 -14.31 -7.62 -11.16
CA THR A 19 -14.92 -8.43 -12.23
C THR A 19 -16.41 -8.15 -12.34
N ILE A 20 -17.10 -8.01 -11.20
CA ILE A 20 -18.51 -7.59 -11.15
C ILE A 20 -18.66 -6.17 -11.70
N GLY A 21 -17.85 -5.23 -11.24
CA GLY A 21 -17.84 -3.83 -11.70
C GLY A 21 -17.64 -3.68 -13.22
N ARG A 22 -16.71 -4.47 -13.77
CA ARG A 22 -16.39 -4.48 -15.20
C ARG A 22 -17.50 -5.15 -16.02
N SER A 23 -17.97 -6.32 -15.59
CA SER A 23 -18.91 -7.14 -16.38
C SER A 23 -20.35 -6.66 -16.29
N ILE A 24 -20.78 -6.11 -15.15
CA ILE A 24 -22.16 -5.65 -14.94
C ILE A 24 -22.28 -4.15 -15.24
N PHE A 25 -21.33 -3.34 -14.75
CA PHE A 25 -21.42 -1.87 -14.83
C PHE A 25 -20.56 -1.26 -15.94
N SER A 26 -19.86 -2.08 -16.74
CA SER A 26 -19.02 -1.63 -17.86
C SER A 26 -18.00 -0.54 -17.48
N LEU A 27 -17.53 -0.54 -16.22
CA LEU A 27 -16.62 0.49 -15.73
C LEU A 27 -15.35 0.55 -16.62
N PRO A 28 -14.97 1.74 -17.13
CA PRO A 28 -13.78 1.92 -17.94
C PRO A 28 -12.53 2.08 -17.05
N VAL A 29 -12.44 1.31 -15.97
CA VAL A 29 -11.31 1.33 -15.04
C VAL A 29 -10.42 0.15 -15.38
N ALA A 30 -9.15 0.41 -15.70
CA ALA A 30 -8.21 -0.68 -15.96
C ALA A 30 -7.80 -1.37 -14.65
N LEU A 31 -7.86 -2.71 -14.63
CA LEU A 31 -7.58 -3.59 -13.49
C LEU A 31 -6.22 -3.26 -12.83
N GLU A 32 -5.25 -2.88 -13.66
CA GLU A 32 -3.89 -2.48 -13.29
C GLU A 32 -3.83 -1.35 -12.26
N HIS A 33 -4.75 -0.39 -12.30
CA HIS A 33 -4.73 0.75 -11.36
C HIS A 33 -5.29 0.40 -9.97
N VAL A 34 -6.18 -0.59 -9.89
CA VAL A 34 -6.91 -0.90 -8.64
C VAL A 34 -6.26 -2.04 -7.87
N ILE A 35 -5.72 -3.05 -8.56
CA ILE A 35 -5.24 -4.28 -7.93
C ILE A 35 -3.71 -4.31 -7.89
N ILE A 36 -3.03 -3.99 -8.98
CA ILE A 36 -1.55 -4.09 -9.05
C ILE A 36 -0.91 -3.07 -8.12
N PHE A 37 -1.44 -1.85 -8.06
CA PHE A 37 -0.81 -0.80 -7.27
C PHE A 37 -0.78 -1.06 -5.75
N PRO A 38 -1.92 -1.29 -5.05
CA PRO A 38 -1.86 -1.53 -3.60
C PRO A 38 -1.26 -2.89 -3.24
N MET A 39 -1.43 -3.91 -4.09
CA MET A 39 -1.15 -5.30 -3.71
C MET A 39 0.19 -5.82 -4.21
N ALA A 40 0.65 -5.35 -5.37
CA ALA A 40 1.95 -5.73 -5.90
C ALA A 40 3.00 -4.66 -5.60
N VAL A 41 2.71 -3.38 -5.84
CA VAL A 41 3.74 -2.33 -5.74
C VAL A 41 4.11 -2.07 -4.27
N VAL A 42 3.11 -1.87 -3.39
CA VAL A 42 3.39 -1.49 -1.99
C VAL A 42 4.19 -2.56 -1.23
N PRO A 43 3.81 -3.85 -1.20
CA PRO A 43 4.56 -4.86 -0.46
C PRO A 43 5.97 -5.08 -1.02
N ASN A 44 6.14 -5.04 -2.36
CA ASN A 44 7.45 -5.22 -2.98
C ASN A 44 8.38 -4.04 -2.71
N LEU A 45 7.88 -2.79 -2.77
CA LEU A 45 8.68 -1.61 -2.41
C LEU A 45 9.16 -1.68 -0.95
N TRP A 46 8.26 -2.05 -0.02
CA TRP A 46 8.63 -2.28 1.36
C TRP A 46 9.63 -3.43 1.52
N GLY A 47 9.46 -4.52 0.76
CA GLY A 47 10.39 -5.65 0.72
C GLY A 47 11.80 -5.23 0.29
N VAL A 48 11.92 -4.53 -0.85
CA VAL A 48 13.20 -4.00 -1.35
C VAL A 48 13.81 -3.02 -0.36
N TRP A 49 13.01 -2.13 0.22
CA TRP A 49 13.48 -1.16 1.22
C TRP A 49 14.05 -1.82 2.48
N ASN A 50 13.46 -2.93 2.91
CA ASN A 50 13.98 -3.72 4.02
C ASN A 50 15.24 -4.51 3.64
N MET A 51 15.35 -5.00 2.39
CA MET A 51 16.58 -5.63 1.91
C MET A 51 17.74 -4.63 1.82
N LEU A 52 17.47 -3.38 1.42
CA LEU A 52 18.46 -2.30 1.45
C LEU A 52 18.96 -2.03 2.87
N ARG A 53 18.08 -2.03 3.89
CA ARG A 53 18.48 -1.91 5.30
C ARG A 53 19.51 -2.97 5.72
N LEU A 54 19.26 -4.22 5.30
CA LEU A 54 20.14 -5.35 5.60
C LEU A 54 21.47 -5.23 4.86
N ALA A 55 21.43 -4.91 3.57
CA ALA A 55 22.62 -4.73 2.74
C ALA A 55 23.52 -3.58 3.24
N LEU A 56 22.92 -2.51 3.77
CA LEU A 56 23.64 -1.37 4.35
C LEU A 56 24.15 -1.61 5.78
N GLY A 57 23.89 -2.78 6.38
CA GLY A 57 24.26 -3.07 7.77
C GLY A 57 23.59 -2.13 8.78
N ALA A 58 22.48 -1.50 8.41
CA ALA A 58 21.78 -0.49 9.22
C ALA A 58 20.92 -1.11 10.34
N GLY A 59 20.95 -2.44 10.48
CA GLY A 59 20.18 -3.22 11.44
C GLY A 59 20.33 -2.73 12.89
N ASP A 60 21.56 -2.43 13.31
CA ASP A 60 21.88 -1.99 14.67
C ASP A 60 21.87 -0.47 14.88
N ARG A 61 22.01 0.31 13.80
CA ARG A 61 22.20 1.76 13.92
C ARG A 61 20.88 2.53 13.93
N TRP A 62 19.85 2.02 13.27
CA TRP A 62 18.59 2.73 13.02
C TRP A 62 17.39 1.90 13.47
N PRO A 63 16.48 2.43 14.30
CA PRO A 63 15.21 1.77 14.61
C PRO A 63 14.44 1.48 13.31
N ILE A 64 13.80 0.31 13.22
CA ILE A 64 13.05 -0.09 12.03
C ILE A 64 11.93 0.89 11.67
N GLY A 65 11.34 1.55 12.66
CA GLY A 65 10.35 2.60 12.46
C GLY A 65 10.91 3.84 11.75
N VAL A 66 12.13 4.29 12.12
CA VAL A 66 12.77 5.45 11.47
C VAL A 66 13.13 5.13 10.03
N HIS A 67 13.71 3.94 9.79
CA HIS A 67 13.99 3.46 8.44
C HIS A 67 12.72 3.39 7.59
N GLY A 68 11.63 2.83 8.14
CA GLY A 68 10.36 2.75 7.44
C GLY A 68 9.72 4.10 7.15
N ALA A 69 9.81 5.06 8.06
CA ALA A 69 9.23 6.40 7.88
C ALA A 69 9.87 7.20 6.74
N VAL A 70 11.13 6.90 6.38
CA VAL A 70 11.82 7.54 5.26
C VAL A 70 11.22 7.11 3.91
N LEU A 71 10.73 5.88 3.78
CA LEU A 71 10.24 5.37 2.51
C LEU A 71 9.06 6.20 1.96
N PRO A 72 7.97 6.50 2.70
CA PRO A 72 6.92 7.39 2.23
C PRO A 72 7.43 8.79 1.85
N LEU A 73 8.41 9.34 2.58
CA LEU A 73 8.99 10.64 2.28
C LEU A 73 9.73 10.67 0.94
N LEU A 74 10.22 9.52 0.48
CA LEU A 74 10.81 9.36 -0.86
C LEU A 74 9.75 9.06 -1.93
N LEU A 75 8.78 8.18 -1.60
CA LEU A 75 7.77 7.72 -2.56
C LEU A 75 6.75 8.80 -2.93
N ILE A 76 6.35 9.66 -1.99
CA ILE A 76 5.39 10.75 -2.27
C ILE A 76 5.93 11.74 -3.32
N PRO A 77 7.12 12.36 -3.14
CA PRO A 77 7.65 13.28 -4.15
C PRO A 77 7.99 12.57 -5.46
N LEU A 78 8.50 11.33 -5.41
CA LEU A 78 8.72 10.52 -6.61
C LEU A 78 7.43 10.28 -7.38
N GLY A 79 6.35 9.90 -6.69
CA GLY A 79 5.02 9.71 -7.28
C GLY A 79 4.47 10.98 -7.92
N LEU A 80 4.65 12.14 -7.27
CA LEU A 80 4.27 13.44 -7.83
C LEU A 80 5.10 13.80 -9.07
N LEU A 81 6.41 13.52 -9.06
CA LEU A 81 7.28 13.73 -10.21
C LEU A 81 6.86 12.85 -11.39
N LEU A 82 6.64 11.55 -11.15
CA LEU A 82 6.17 10.62 -12.18
C LEU A 82 4.80 11.03 -12.72
N ALA A 83 3.86 11.41 -11.85
CA ALA A 83 2.56 11.93 -12.27
C ALA A 83 2.70 13.13 -13.20
N ARG A 84 3.63 14.06 -12.92
CA ARG A 84 3.91 15.19 -13.83
C ARG A 84 4.54 14.73 -15.15
N LEU A 85 5.54 13.85 -15.11
CA LEU A 85 6.22 13.36 -16.32
C LEU A 85 5.27 12.59 -17.25
N PHE A 86 4.28 11.88 -16.70
CA PHE A 86 3.28 11.13 -17.45
C PHE A 86 1.96 11.90 -17.68
N ALA A 87 1.93 13.21 -17.38
CA ALA A 87 0.74 14.06 -17.54
C ALA A 87 -0.54 13.50 -16.86
N ILE A 88 -0.40 12.97 -15.64
CA ILE A 88 -1.51 12.46 -14.82
C ILE A 88 -2.08 13.61 -13.98
N ASP A 89 -3.15 14.25 -14.47
CA ASP A 89 -3.72 15.47 -13.87
C ASP A 89 -4.67 15.23 -12.68
N ILE A 90 -5.00 13.97 -12.39
CA ILE A 90 -5.89 13.62 -11.27
C ILE A 90 -5.22 13.86 -9.91
N ILE A 91 -3.91 13.64 -9.84
CA ILE A 91 -3.11 13.71 -8.61
C ILE A 91 -2.51 15.11 -8.51
N THR A 92 -3.22 16.02 -7.85
CA THR A 92 -2.72 17.37 -7.55
C THR A 92 -2.25 17.49 -6.10
N PRO A 93 -1.25 18.34 -5.80
CA PRO A 93 -0.78 18.55 -4.42
C PRO A 93 -1.92 18.92 -3.46
N GLY A 94 -2.85 19.77 -3.89
CA GLY A 94 -4.00 20.18 -3.08
C GLY A 94 -4.92 19.02 -2.71
N ARG A 95 -5.26 18.14 -3.67
CA ARG A 95 -6.06 16.93 -3.39
C ARG A 95 -5.30 15.96 -2.49
N LEU A 96 -3.99 15.82 -2.70
CA LEU A 96 -3.17 14.93 -1.88
C LEU A 96 -3.18 15.36 -0.40
N VAL A 97 -3.01 16.65 -0.12
CA VAL A 97 -3.04 17.19 1.26
C VAL A 97 -4.39 16.95 1.94
N VAL A 98 -5.49 17.11 1.19
CA VAL A 98 -6.85 16.92 1.74
C VAL A 98 -7.17 15.44 1.95
N PHE A 99 -6.91 14.57 0.98
CA PHE A 99 -7.38 13.18 1.01
C PHE A 99 -6.37 12.18 1.60
N ALA A 100 -5.06 12.46 1.54
CA ALA A 100 -4.05 11.54 2.07
C ALA A 100 -4.23 11.24 3.57
N PRO A 101 -4.54 12.20 4.46
CA PRO A 101 -4.78 11.89 5.87
C PRO A 101 -5.92 10.88 6.07
N PHE A 102 -7.02 11.03 5.33
CA PHE A 102 -8.14 10.09 5.39
C PHE A 102 -7.76 8.73 4.82
N GLY A 103 -7.06 8.70 3.68
CA GLY A 103 -6.57 7.45 3.09
C GLY A 103 -5.63 6.70 4.03
N ILE A 104 -4.69 7.40 4.66
CA ILE A 104 -3.76 6.84 5.65
C ILE A 104 -4.52 6.35 6.87
N LEU A 105 -5.50 7.12 7.37
CA LEU A 105 -6.31 6.73 8.52
C LEU A 105 -7.09 5.45 8.24
N VAL A 106 -7.81 5.39 7.11
CA VAL A 106 -8.59 4.22 6.71
C VAL A 106 -7.68 3.01 6.51
N TYR A 107 -6.56 3.17 5.80
CA TYR A 107 -5.57 2.13 5.62
C TYR A 107 -5.03 1.62 6.96
N TYR A 108 -4.62 2.53 7.85
CA TYR A 108 -4.06 2.19 9.16
C TYR A 108 -5.08 1.45 10.02
N LEU A 109 -6.32 1.94 10.11
CA LEU A 109 -7.36 1.32 10.92
C LEU A 109 -7.76 -0.04 10.36
N ALA A 110 -7.98 -0.13 9.04
CA ALA A 110 -8.29 -1.39 8.37
C ALA A 110 -7.19 -2.44 8.65
N TRP A 111 -5.92 -2.05 8.50
CA TRP A 111 -4.81 -2.97 8.73
C TRP A 111 -4.63 -3.33 10.20
N LYS A 112 -4.75 -2.34 11.11
CA LYS A 112 -4.60 -2.54 12.56
C LYS A 112 -5.62 -3.55 13.09
N TYR A 113 -6.89 -3.37 12.77
CA TYR A 113 -7.95 -4.26 13.28
C TYR A 113 -7.94 -5.62 12.59
N LEU A 114 -7.73 -5.65 11.27
CA LEU A 114 -7.75 -6.90 10.53
C LEU A 114 -6.57 -7.80 10.91
N VAL A 115 -5.34 -7.25 10.94
CA VAL A 115 -4.15 -8.00 11.37
C VAL A 115 -4.23 -8.35 12.85
N GLY A 116 -4.71 -7.43 13.70
CA GLY A 116 -4.93 -7.69 15.13
C GLY A 116 -5.87 -8.87 15.36
N TYR A 117 -7.01 -8.91 14.65
CA TYR A 117 -7.96 -10.02 14.70
C TYR A 117 -7.32 -11.35 14.30
N PHE A 118 -6.62 -11.39 13.16
CA PHE A 118 -5.96 -12.63 12.72
C PHE A 118 -4.85 -13.08 13.68
N ASN A 119 -4.10 -12.15 14.27
CA ASN A 119 -3.11 -12.48 15.29
C ASN A 119 -3.76 -13.10 16.53
N ALA A 120 -4.91 -12.59 16.98
CA ALA A 120 -5.66 -13.15 18.10
C ALA A 120 -6.21 -14.55 17.80
N VAL A 121 -6.77 -14.76 16.60
CA VAL A 121 -7.23 -16.09 16.14
C VAL A 121 -6.10 -17.12 16.10
N LEU A 122 -4.89 -16.68 15.74
CA LEU A 122 -3.70 -17.54 15.68
C LEU A 122 -2.98 -17.68 17.03
N GLY A 123 -3.45 -17.02 18.09
CA GLY A 123 -2.82 -17.03 19.42
C GLY A 123 -1.45 -16.36 19.47
N ILE A 124 -1.16 -15.43 18.55
CA ILE A 124 0.12 -14.72 18.44
C ILE A 124 0.11 -13.41 19.26
N ALA A 125 -1.08 -12.87 19.54
CA ALA A 125 -1.30 -11.63 20.28
C ALA A 125 -2.37 -11.81 21.35
#